data_AF-A0AA37LYC0-F1
#
_entry.id   AF-A0AA37LYC0-F1
#
_cell.length_a   1.000
_cell.length_b   1.000
_cell.length_c   1.000
_cell.angle_alpha   90.00
_cell.angle_beta   90.00
_cell.angle_gamma   90.00
#
_symmetry.space_group_name_H-M   'P 1'
#
loop_
_entity.id
_entity.type
_entity.pdbx_description
1 polymer ?
#
loop_
_entity_poly.entity_id
_entity_poly.type
_entity_poly.pdbx_seq_one_letter_code
_entity_poly.pdbx_strand_id
1 'polypeptide(L)'
;MQPDTYGARTLAELPTHPASYRRDAYRRTCLNMISTGVHKWGFVIYRCTYDNDELWNRYLTQLKGFYHADLVENRRAELLEQYLDCVVIEDRAALDNASRAECP
;
A
#
# COMPACT_ATOMS: atom_id res chain seq x y z
N MET A 1 11.80 -0.48 -34.45
CA MET A 1 11.87 0.59 -33.45
C MET A 1 10.91 0.20 -32.34
N GLN A 2 11.42 -0.25 -31.18
CA GLN A 2 10.58 -0.60 -30.03
C GLN A 2 9.87 0.68 -29.56
N PRO A 3 8.53 0.68 -29.38
CA PRO A 3 7.85 1.87 -28.89
C PRO A 3 8.29 2.14 -27.46
N ASP A 4 8.75 3.37 -27.20
CA ASP A 4 9.13 3.82 -25.87
C ASP A 4 7.92 3.71 -24.94
N THR A 5 7.97 2.71 -24.06
CA THR A 5 6.88 2.35 -23.14
C THR A 5 6.96 3.17 -21.83
N TYR A 6 7.97 4.03 -21.71
CA TYR A 6 8.30 4.80 -20.51
C TYR A 6 7.85 6.26 -20.57
N GLY A 7 7.31 6.74 -21.70
CA GLY A 7 6.65 8.04 -21.79
C GLY A 7 5.41 8.12 -20.89
N ALA A 8 5.22 9.26 -20.22
CA ALA A 8 3.98 9.58 -19.52
C ALA A 8 2.84 9.68 -20.55
N ARG A 9 1.82 8.82 -20.43
CA ARG A 9 0.69 8.79 -21.37
C ARG A 9 -0.39 9.78 -20.95
N THR A 10 -0.91 10.50 -21.93
CA THR A 10 -2.07 11.39 -21.76
C THR A 10 -3.36 10.57 -21.68
N LEU A 11 -4.45 11.15 -21.13
CA LEU A 11 -5.74 10.47 -20.96
C LEU A 11 -6.32 9.92 -22.28
N ALA A 12 -5.97 10.53 -23.42
CA ALA A 12 -6.41 10.14 -24.76
C ALA A 12 -5.69 8.89 -25.32
N GLU A 13 -4.55 8.49 -24.73
CA GLU A 13 -3.72 7.38 -25.20
C GLU A 13 -3.96 6.09 -24.41
N LEU A 14 -5.03 6.06 -23.60
CA LEU A 14 -5.44 4.88 -22.86
C LEU A 14 -5.98 3.82 -23.83
N PRO A 15 -5.41 2.59 -23.86
CA PRO A 15 -5.91 1.52 -24.71
C PRO A 15 -7.38 1.21 -24.38
N THR A 16 -8.22 1.15 -25.41
CA THR A 16 -9.66 0.82 -25.30
C THR A 16 -9.93 -0.69 -25.22
N HIS A 17 -8.90 -1.53 -25.35
CA HIS A 17 -9.05 -2.99 -25.32
C HIS A 17 -8.89 -3.55 -23.88
N PRO A 18 -9.91 -4.21 -23.30
CA PRO A 18 -9.94 -4.60 -21.88
C PRO A 18 -8.87 -5.62 -21.45
N ALA A 19 -8.38 -6.46 -22.36
CA ALA A 19 -7.53 -7.61 -22.02
C ALA A 19 -6.07 -7.26 -21.68
N SER A 20 -5.62 -6.03 -21.96
CA SER A 20 -4.28 -5.53 -21.58
C SER A 20 -4.31 -4.60 -20.36
N TYR A 21 -5.50 -4.34 -19.81
CA TYR A 21 -5.64 -3.58 -18.58
C TYR A 21 -5.35 -4.51 -17.40
N ARG A 22 -4.14 -4.44 -16.85
CA ARG A 22 -3.96 -4.84 -15.44
C ARG A 22 -4.93 -3.94 -14.68
N ARG A 23 -6.00 -4.53 -14.13
CA ARG A 23 -7.05 -3.81 -13.41
C ARG A 23 -6.35 -2.88 -12.43
N ASP A 24 -6.46 -1.57 -12.61
CA ASP A 24 -5.77 -0.59 -11.75
C ASP A 24 -6.17 -0.86 -10.30
N ALA A 25 -5.26 -1.50 -9.56
CA ALA A 25 -5.50 -2.01 -8.22
C ALA A 25 -5.89 -0.89 -7.26
N TYR A 26 -5.44 0.32 -7.57
CA TYR A 26 -5.61 1.52 -6.75
C TYR A 26 -6.74 2.43 -7.24
N ARG A 27 -7.43 2.10 -8.34
CA ARG A 27 -8.51 2.93 -8.91
C ARG A 27 -9.54 3.32 -7.87
N ARG A 28 -9.94 2.39 -7.01
CA ARG A 28 -10.96 2.64 -5.97
C ARG A 28 -10.42 3.61 -4.91
N THR A 29 -9.19 3.41 -4.46
CA THR A 29 -8.51 4.27 -3.49
C THR A 29 -8.42 5.70 -4.01
N CYS A 30 -7.92 5.89 -5.24
CA CYS A 30 -7.80 7.22 -5.85
C CYS A 30 -9.16 7.91 -6.03
N LEU A 31 -10.18 7.18 -6.50
CA LEU A 31 -11.53 7.74 -6.67
C LEU A 31 -12.15 8.15 -5.32
N ASN A 32 -11.95 7.34 -4.29
CA ASN A 32 -12.44 7.66 -2.94
C ASN A 32 -11.78 8.95 -2.44
N MET A 33 -10.45 9.07 -2.56
CA MET A 33 -9.72 10.29 -2.16
C MET A 33 -10.23 11.55 -2.86
N ILE A 34 -10.52 11.48 -4.16
CA ILE A 34 -11.09 12.62 -4.91
C ILE A 34 -12.50 12.94 -4.42
N SER A 35 -13.33 11.92 -4.19
CA SER A 35 -14.74 12.13 -3.82
C SER A 35 -14.94 12.60 -2.39
N THR A 36 -14.06 12.22 -1.46
CA THR A 36 -14.19 12.54 -0.03
C THR A 36 -13.27 13.68 0.41
N GLY A 37 -12.23 14.01 -0.38
CA GLY A 37 -11.15 14.90 0.05
C GLY A 37 -10.26 14.31 1.16
N VAL A 38 -10.47 13.04 1.54
CA VAL A 38 -9.66 12.35 2.54
C VAL A 38 -8.53 11.64 1.82
N HIS A 39 -7.32 12.20 1.94
CA HIS A 39 -6.14 11.69 1.24
C HIS A 39 -5.31 10.72 2.08
N LYS A 40 -5.42 10.75 3.41
CA LYS A 40 -4.67 9.87 4.31
C LYS A 40 -5.16 8.43 4.19
N TRP A 41 -4.24 7.49 3.97
CA TRP A 41 -4.53 6.05 3.90
C TRP A 41 -3.34 5.26 4.44
N GLY A 42 -3.52 3.97 4.69
CA GLY A 42 -2.41 3.09 5.01
C GLY A 42 -2.84 1.92 5.87
N PHE A 43 -1.91 1.43 6.68
CA PHE A 43 -2.08 0.19 7.43
C PHE A 43 -1.90 0.43 8.92
N VAL A 44 -2.75 -0.24 9.69
CA VAL A 44 -2.54 -0.41 11.13
C VAL A 44 -1.98 -1.82 11.33
N ILE A 45 -0.76 -1.89 11.84
CA ILE A 45 -0.04 -3.13 12.08
C ILE A 45 -0.02 -3.36 13.59
N TYR A 46 -0.71 -4.41 14.03
CA TYR A 46 -0.65 -4.84 15.42
C TYR A 46 0.55 -5.77 15.58
N ARG A 47 1.50 -5.38 16.42
CA ARG A 47 2.62 -6.24 16.77
C ARG A 47 2.19 -7.14 17.91
N CYS A 48 2.30 -8.45 17.72
CA CYS A 48 1.95 -9.44 18.75
C CYS A 48 3.15 -10.32 19.16
N THR A 49 4.34 -10.05 18.63
CA THR A 49 5.57 -10.79 18.93
C THR A 49 6.65 -9.83 19.42
N TYR A 50 7.18 -10.10 20.60
CA TYR A 50 8.06 -9.16 21.32
C TYR A 50 9.46 -9.72 21.60
N ASP A 51 9.74 -10.92 21.11
CA ASP A 51 10.95 -11.65 21.46
C ASP A 51 12.21 -11.09 20.79
N ASN A 52 12.05 -10.40 19.65
CA ASN A 52 13.18 -9.88 18.88
C ASN A 52 12.83 -8.59 18.11
N ASP A 53 13.19 -7.45 18.69
CA ASP A 53 13.02 -6.12 18.09
C ASP A 53 13.86 -5.93 16.82
N GLU A 54 15.05 -6.53 16.76
CA GLU A 54 15.93 -6.38 15.60
C GLU A 54 15.32 -7.05 14.36
N LEU A 55 14.81 -8.26 14.51
CA LEU A 55 14.14 -8.99 13.44
C LEU A 55 12.83 -8.28 13.02
N TRP A 56 12.08 -7.75 13.99
CA TRP A 56 10.90 -6.94 13.72
C TRP A 56 11.22 -5.69 12.89
N ASN A 57 12.26 -4.95 13.26
CA ASN A 57 12.69 -3.75 12.52
C ASN A 57 13.15 -4.08 11.09
N ARG A 58 13.85 -5.21 10.89
CA ARG A 58 14.21 -5.69 9.55
C ARG A 58 12.96 -6.04 8.74
N TYR A 59 11.99 -6.70 9.34
CA TYR A 59 10.71 -7.01 8.69
C TYR A 59 9.95 -5.74 8.29
N LEU A 60 9.79 -4.77 9.19
CA LEU A 60 9.13 -3.50 8.88
C LEU A 60 9.83 -2.73 7.75
N THR A 61 11.16 -2.78 7.71
CA THR A 61 11.95 -2.16 6.64
C THR A 61 11.65 -2.83 5.30
N GLN A 62 11.65 -4.17 5.25
CA GLN A 62 11.30 -4.91 4.04
C GLN A 62 9.86 -4.65 3.61
N LEU A 63 8.92 -4.63 4.57
CA LEU A 63 7.51 -4.37 4.32
C LEU A 63 7.28 -2.99 3.68
N LYS A 64 7.93 -1.95 4.21
CA LYS A 64 7.91 -0.60 3.60
C LYS A 64 8.52 -0.60 2.20
N GLY A 65 9.61 -1.34 1.99
CA GLY A 65 10.21 -1.52 0.67
C GLY A 65 9.26 -2.20 -0.34
N PHE A 66 8.48 -3.19 0.10
CA PHE A 66 7.47 -3.84 -0.73
C PHE A 66 6.34 -2.88 -1.12
N TYR A 67 5.85 -2.06 -0.18
CA TYR A 67 4.84 -1.05 -0.50
C TYR A 67 5.33 -0.07 -1.56
N HIS A 68 6.56 0.43 -1.41
CA HIS A 68 7.17 1.30 -2.40
C HIS A 68 7.28 0.62 -3.77
N ALA A 69 7.82 -0.60 -3.82
CA ALA A 69 7.99 -1.33 -5.07
C ALA A 69 6.66 -1.59 -5.80
N ASP A 70 5.61 -1.97 -5.07
CA ASP A 70 4.27 -2.20 -5.64
C ASP A 70 3.65 -0.89 -6.14
N LEU A 71 3.77 0.21 -5.38
CA LEU A 71 3.27 1.52 -5.81
C LEU A 71 4.01 2.04 -7.05
N VAL A 72 5.32 1.80 -7.16
CA VAL A 72 6.11 2.12 -8.36
C VAL A 72 5.65 1.27 -9.55
N GLU A 73 5.51 -0.04 -9.38
CA GLU A 73 5.04 -0.96 -10.44
C GLU A 73 3.66 -0.54 -10.98
N ASN A 74 2.78 -0.07 -10.10
CA ASN A 74 1.44 0.38 -10.45
C ASN A 74 1.36 1.86 -10.89
N ARG A 75 2.48 2.59 -10.97
CA ARG A 75 2.54 4.03 -11.30
C ARG A 75 1.65 4.89 -10.37
N ARG A 76 1.73 4.63 -9.07
CA ARG A 76 0.96 5.31 -8.02
C ARG A 76 1.82 5.88 -6.90
N ALA A 77 3.13 5.65 -6.88
CA ALA A 77 4.06 6.14 -5.86
C ALA A 77 3.92 7.65 -5.61
N GLU A 78 4.00 8.49 -6.65
CA GLU A 78 3.90 9.95 -6.52
C GLU A 78 2.59 10.44 -5.89
N LEU A 79 1.48 9.73 -6.12
CA LEU A 79 0.17 10.12 -5.61
C LEU A 79 -0.11 9.56 -4.23
N LEU A 80 0.13 8.26 -4.05
CA LEU A 80 -0.34 7.51 -2.88
C LEU A 80 0.72 7.42 -1.79
N GLU A 81 2.01 7.32 -2.14
CA GLU A 81 3.05 7.11 -1.14
C GLU A 81 3.18 8.29 -0.17
N GLN A 82 2.98 9.53 -0.65
CA GLN A 82 3.00 10.74 0.18
C GLN A 82 1.90 10.77 1.27
N TYR A 83 0.84 9.98 1.10
CA TYR A 83 -0.28 9.92 2.05
C TYR A 83 -0.35 8.58 2.79
N LEU A 84 0.59 7.68 2.52
CA LEU A 84 0.68 6.37 3.16
C LEU A 84 1.18 6.54 4.60
N ASP A 85 0.34 6.19 5.57
CA ASP A 85 0.67 6.15 6.99
C ASP A 85 0.58 4.73 7.52
N CYS A 86 1.71 4.20 7.98
CA CYS A 86 1.80 2.87 8.60
C CYS A 86 1.96 3.04 10.10
N VAL A 87 0.88 2.81 10.84
CA VAL A 87 0.85 2.90 12.30
C VAL A 87 1.10 1.52 12.87
N VAL A 88 2.15 1.38 13.68
CA VAL A 88 2.41 0.16 14.44
C VAL A 88 1.86 0.35 15.85
N ILE A 89 0.94 -0.52 16.26
CA ILE A 89 0.39 -0.54 17.61
C ILE A 89 1.06 -1.67 18.37
N GLU A 90 1.76 -1.29 19.44
CA GLU A 90 2.41 -2.20 20.38
C GLU A 90 1.71 -2.07 21.73
N ASP A 91 0.69 -2.89 21.95
CA ASP A 91 0.03 -3.02 23.26
C ASP A 91 0.24 -4.43 23.77
N ARG A 92 1.37 -4.64 24.45
CA ARG A 92 1.72 -5.95 24.99
C ARG A 92 0.71 -6.43 26.04
N ALA A 93 0.06 -5.53 26.78
CA ALA A 93 -0.91 -5.94 27.79
C ALA A 93 -2.21 -6.45 27.15
N ALA A 94 -2.62 -5.88 26.02
CA ALA A 94 -3.85 -6.27 25.32
C ALA A 94 -3.64 -7.29 24.18
N LEU A 95 -2.42 -7.41 23.64
CA LEU A 95 -2.17 -8.15 22.39
C LEU A 95 -1.20 -9.34 22.55
N ASP A 96 -0.60 -9.52 23.73
CA ASP A 96 0.26 -10.68 23.99
C ASP A 96 -0.61 -11.95 24.08
N ASN A 97 -0.40 -12.88 23.15
CA ASN A 97 -1.24 -14.07 22.91
C ASN A 97 -2.70 -13.82 22.46
N ALA A 98 -3.01 -12.66 21.86
CA ALA A 98 -4.35 -12.42 21.29
C ALA A 98 -4.69 -13.52 20.26
N SER A 99 -5.64 -14.38 20.62
CA SER A 99 -6.11 -15.46 19.76
C SER A 99 -7.21 -14.96 18.83
N ARG A 100 -7.40 -15.61 17.68
CA ARG A 100 -8.44 -15.24 16.70
C ARG A 100 -9.87 -15.32 17.27
N ALA A 101 -10.06 -15.90 18.45
CA ALA A 101 -11.34 -16.07 19.13
C ALA A 101 -11.78 -14.84 19.96
N GLU A 102 -10.90 -13.85 20.16
CA GLU A 102 -11.16 -12.70 21.04
C GLU A 102 -11.29 -11.37 20.27
N CYS A 103 -11.68 -11.41 19.00
CA CYS A 103 -12.05 -10.22 18.24
C CYS A 103 -13.58 -10.03 18.32
N PRO A 104 -14.10 -8.98 18.99
CA PRO A 104 -15.54 -8.73 19.09
C PRO A 104 -16.19 -8.34 17.76
#